data_AF-A0A855X6Y6-F1
#
_entry.id   AF-A0A855X6Y6-F1
#
_cell.length_a   1.000
_cell.length_b   1.000
_cell.length_c   1.000
_cell.angle_alpha   90.00
_cell.angle_beta   90.00
_cell.angle_gamma   90.00
#
_symmetry.space_group_name_H-M   'P 1'
#
loop_
_entity.id
_entity.type
_entity.pdbx_description
1 polymer ?
#
loop_
_entity_poly.entity_id
_entity_poly.type
_entity_poly.pdbx_seq_one_letter_code
_entity_poly.pdbx_strand_id
1 'polypeptide(L)'
;MTRKGIAVAAALMAMAGTMLLIGCSDDKPTATTSTLTVTLSDFDQLLADIVPPEFVSISGVPSLAPVPPDTSFGCWTDGQGALLRSAFGNDRPMALHRNMHRLGETVQWMNRVRHVGDTTFSGIAGDSGTLSGTMTVARLGEPTDMPGVCQSVLGDTALQLQYRVKVQLNEQTQTRLHAGFRQDDTCELMLAYHGTPAPDSLHPNAYEHCLTYAFRHRVRDSVMVRAVHFKEYRNTANECAMWAYEVTSQNQNQFRYRMTWFADDFADSNGVGCMIGSGQGETQFALRYQQMFPAERIEPDTLDPHGHLYRLFGPNYADQGLTLTTAFNDATDPAKMYRYSDLPVALRLTPTGAEAALNPWFEQ
;
A
#
# COMPACT_ATOMS: atom_id res chain seq x y z
N MET A 1 -54.40 -65.45 -48.44
CA MET A 1 -53.36 -66.38 -47.97
C MET A 1 -52.49 -65.62 -46.97
N THR A 2 -52.74 -65.74 -45.66
CA THR A 2 -52.06 -66.67 -44.72
C THR A 2 -50.55 -66.41 -44.67
N ARG A 3 -49.85 -66.16 -43.55
CA ARG A 3 -50.04 -66.40 -42.11
C ARG A 3 -48.89 -65.62 -41.40
N LYS A 4 -49.13 -64.96 -40.25
CA LYS A 4 -48.68 -65.30 -38.87
C LYS A 4 -47.15 -65.33 -38.66
N GLY A 5 -46.53 -64.78 -37.60
CA GLY A 5 -46.95 -64.17 -36.33
C GLY A 5 -45.74 -63.37 -35.75
N ILE A 6 -45.91 -62.29 -34.97
CA ILE A 6 -46.21 -62.25 -33.52
C ILE A 6 -45.18 -63.10 -32.75
N ALA A 7 -44.10 -62.50 -32.25
CA ALA A 7 -43.97 -61.79 -30.95
C ALA A 7 -43.89 -62.73 -29.75
N VAL A 8 -42.99 -62.40 -28.79
CA VAL A 8 -43.02 -62.56 -27.32
C VAL A 8 -41.59 -62.21 -26.86
N ALA A 9 -41.36 -61.02 -26.29
CA ALA A 9 -41.52 -60.66 -24.87
C ALA A 9 -40.45 -61.33 -23.99
N ALA A 10 -39.89 -60.75 -22.93
CA ALA A 10 -40.19 -59.58 -22.11
C ALA A 10 -38.82 -59.13 -21.51
N ALA A 11 -38.60 -57.91 -21.03
CA ALA A 11 -39.41 -57.06 -20.16
C ALA A 11 -38.98 -55.59 -20.41
N LEU A 12 -39.81 -54.57 -20.58
CA LEU A 12 -41.17 -54.25 -20.14
C LEU A 12 -41.37 -54.30 -18.63
N MET A 13 -41.31 -53.09 -18.05
CA MET A 13 -41.97 -52.57 -16.86
C MET A 13 -40.98 -51.97 -15.85
N ALA A 14 -41.17 -50.76 -15.34
CA ALA A 14 -42.25 -49.81 -15.52
C ALA A 14 -41.89 -48.53 -14.75
N MET A 15 -42.46 -47.41 -15.21
CA MET A 15 -42.85 -46.22 -14.44
C MET A 15 -41.71 -45.35 -13.89
N ALA A 16 -41.64 -44.04 -14.15
CA ALA A 16 -42.61 -43.05 -14.59
C ALA A 16 -41.84 -41.98 -15.41
N GLY A 17 -42.38 -41.36 -16.47
CA GLY A 17 -43.72 -40.82 -16.59
C GLY A 17 -43.53 -39.35 -16.97
N THR A 18 -43.68 -39.09 -18.27
CA THR A 18 -43.70 -37.81 -18.97
C THR A 18 -44.42 -36.69 -18.21
N MET A 19 -43.82 -35.50 -18.14
CA MET A 19 -44.57 -34.25 -18.32
C MET A 19 -43.64 -33.09 -18.72
N LEU A 20 -44.07 -32.36 -19.75
CA LEU A 20 -43.58 -31.06 -20.14
C LEU A 20 -43.55 -30.10 -18.96
N LEU A 21 -42.45 -29.38 -18.78
CA LEU A 21 -42.48 -27.99 -18.32
C LEU A 21 -41.47 -27.18 -19.15
N ILE A 22 -42.03 -26.30 -19.97
CA ILE A 22 -41.42 -25.04 -20.37
C ILE A 22 -41.03 -24.34 -19.06
N GLY A 23 -39.74 -24.12 -18.86
CA GLY A 23 -39.20 -23.41 -17.71
C GLY A 23 -37.94 -22.68 -18.16
N CYS A 24 -38.01 -21.35 -18.17
CA CYS A 24 -36.86 -20.47 -18.26
C CYS A 24 -35.84 -20.90 -17.19
N SER A 25 -34.67 -21.39 -17.62
CA SER A 25 -33.53 -21.56 -16.73
C SER A 25 -32.53 -20.50 -17.13
N ASP A 26 -32.34 -19.52 -16.26
CA ASP A 26 -31.27 -18.54 -16.33
C ASP A 26 -29.95 -19.25 -16.62
N ASP A 27 -29.37 -18.99 -17.80
CA ASP A 27 -27.98 -19.26 -18.08
C ASP A 27 -27.13 -18.36 -17.19
N LYS A 28 -26.94 -18.78 -15.93
CA LYS A 28 -25.82 -18.26 -15.16
C LYS A 28 -24.54 -18.77 -15.84
N PRO A 29 -23.62 -17.89 -16.28
CA PRO A 29 -22.35 -18.33 -16.81
C PRO A 29 -21.67 -19.19 -15.75
N THR A 30 -21.30 -20.41 -16.12
CA THR A 30 -20.50 -21.28 -15.28
C THR A 30 -19.17 -20.57 -15.09
N ALA A 31 -18.92 -20.06 -13.88
CA ALA A 31 -17.65 -19.43 -13.52
C ALA A 31 -16.54 -20.47 -13.74
N THR A 32 -15.81 -20.31 -14.83
CA THR A 32 -14.64 -21.13 -15.10
C THR A 32 -13.56 -20.63 -14.16
N THR A 33 -13.09 -21.48 -13.24
CA THR A 33 -12.00 -21.14 -12.32
C THR A 33 -10.73 -20.90 -13.15
N SER A 34 -10.47 -19.66 -13.54
CA SER A 34 -9.28 -19.31 -14.31
C SER A 34 -8.10 -19.16 -13.36
N THR A 35 -7.26 -20.20 -13.30
CA THR A 35 -5.98 -20.15 -12.59
C THR A 35 -5.01 -19.28 -13.39
N LEU A 36 -4.35 -18.31 -12.74
CA LEU A 36 -3.37 -17.43 -13.38
C LEU A 36 -1.96 -17.75 -12.86
N THR A 37 -1.06 -18.14 -13.75
CA THR A 37 0.29 -18.61 -13.36
C THR A 37 1.39 -17.54 -13.44
N VAL A 38 1.00 -16.28 -13.65
CA VAL A 38 1.94 -15.16 -13.75
C VAL A 38 2.31 -14.66 -12.35
N THR A 39 3.61 -14.55 -12.05
CA THR A 39 4.17 -14.10 -10.77
C THR A 39 4.70 -12.67 -10.87
N LEU A 40 4.29 -11.80 -9.93
CA LEU A 40 4.81 -10.43 -9.82
C LEU A 40 6.16 -10.48 -9.09
N SER A 41 7.06 -9.57 -9.43
CA SER A 41 8.33 -9.40 -8.74
C SER A 41 8.13 -9.08 -7.26
N ASP A 42 9.11 -9.48 -6.47
CA ASP A 42 9.21 -9.15 -5.06
C ASP A 42 9.63 -7.68 -4.90
N PHE A 43 8.65 -6.79 -4.90
CA PHE A 43 8.90 -5.34 -4.91
C PHE A 43 9.62 -4.86 -3.65
N ASP A 44 9.36 -5.48 -2.51
CA ASP A 44 10.06 -5.19 -1.26
C ASP A 44 11.55 -5.55 -1.33
N GLN A 45 11.90 -6.72 -1.87
CA GLN A 45 13.30 -7.07 -2.10
C GLN A 45 13.96 -6.12 -3.12
N LEU A 46 13.28 -5.82 -4.22
CA LEU A 46 13.78 -4.85 -5.21
C LEU A 46 14.00 -3.47 -4.61
N LEU A 47 13.14 -3.04 -3.67
CA LEU A 47 13.34 -1.78 -2.96
C LEU A 47 14.48 -1.90 -1.93
N ALA A 48 14.60 -3.02 -1.22
CA ALA A 48 15.65 -3.26 -0.23
C ALA A 48 17.06 -3.19 -0.84
N ASP A 49 17.20 -3.61 -2.10
CA ASP A 49 18.47 -3.57 -2.82
C ASP A 49 18.91 -2.13 -3.19
N ILE A 50 17.99 -1.16 -3.18
CA ILE A 50 18.25 0.20 -3.70
C ILE A 50 18.19 1.29 -2.64
N VAL A 51 17.46 1.08 -1.54
CA VAL A 51 17.32 2.03 -0.43
C VAL A 51 18.37 1.77 0.65
N PRO A 52 18.59 2.68 1.61
CA PRO A 52 19.54 2.45 2.70
C PRO A 52 19.06 1.30 3.59
N PRO A 53 19.97 0.58 4.26
CA PRO A 53 19.62 -0.53 5.13
C PRO A 53 18.68 -0.07 6.25
N GLU A 54 17.88 -0.97 6.83
CA GLU A 54 17.01 -0.61 7.95
C GLU A 54 17.82 0.05 9.07
N PHE A 55 17.37 1.21 9.55
CA PHE A 55 18.01 1.87 10.69
C PHE A 55 17.55 1.21 12.00
N VAL A 56 18.37 0.29 12.50
CA VAL A 56 18.27 -0.26 13.86
C VAL A 56 19.23 0.54 14.74
N SER A 57 18.75 1.08 15.87
CA SER A 57 19.52 1.99 16.75
C SER A 57 20.96 1.50 17.01
N ILE A 58 21.92 2.43 17.06
CA ILE A 58 23.33 2.11 17.33
C ILE A 58 23.46 1.52 18.74
N SER A 59 23.98 0.29 18.85
CA SER A 59 24.29 -0.34 20.14
C SER A 59 25.30 0.48 20.95
N GLY A 60 25.04 0.70 22.24
CA GLY A 60 25.96 1.37 23.17
C GLY A 60 25.76 2.88 23.32
N VAL A 61 24.79 3.48 22.62
CA VAL A 61 24.35 4.85 22.88
C VAL A 61 23.38 4.82 24.07
N PRO A 62 23.54 5.66 25.11
CA PRO A 62 22.56 5.75 26.17
C PRO A 62 21.19 6.04 25.56
N SER A 63 20.21 5.19 25.84
CA SER A 63 18.82 5.61 25.75
C SER A 63 18.76 6.91 26.56
N LEU A 64 18.49 8.04 25.90
CA LEU A 64 17.97 9.16 26.65
C LEU A 64 16.77 8.61 27.41
N ALA A 65 16.72 8.90 28.72
CA ALA A 65 15.62 8.48 29.56
C ALA A 65 14.31 8.78 28.81
N PRO A 66 13.30 7.90 28.87
CA PRO A 66 12.01 8.17 28.24
C PRO A 66 11.58 9.55 28.70
N VAL A 67 11.67 10.53 27.79
CA VAL A 67 11.09 11.84 28.02
C VAL A 67 9.62 11.53 28.26
N PRO A 68 8.99 12.07 29.32
CA PRO A 68 7.57 11.86 29.55
C PRO A 68 6.82 12.08 28.23
N PRO A 69 5.74 11.33 27.94
CA PRO A 69 4.87 11.63 26.82
C PRO A 69 4.07 12.91 27.12
N ASP A 70 4.74 14.00 27.45
CA ASP A 70 4.17 15.32 27.60
C ASP A 70 4.56 16.11 26.36
N THR A 71 3.53 16.36 25.53
CA THR A 71 3.35 17.52 24.67
C THR A 71 4.58 18.01 23.90
N SER A 72 4.49 18.02 22.57
CA SER A 72 5.28 18.83 21.61
C SER A 72 6.38 18.10 20.83
N PHE A 73 6.29 18.24 19.49
CA PHE A 73 7.33 18.21 18.43
C PHE A 73 8.37 17.08 18.32
N GLY A 74 8.79 16.48 19.43
CA GLY A 74 9.97 15.64 19.53
C GLY A 74 9.88 14.20 19.04
N CYS A 75 8.68 13.67 18.78
CA CYS A 75 8.53 12.23 18.49
C CYS A 75 9.22 11.76 17.19
N TRP A 76 9.55 12.70 16.30
CA TRP A 76 10.30 12.49 15.07
C TRP A 76 11.81 12.71 15.21
N THR A 77 12.23 13.58 16.12
CA THR A 77 13.57 14.16 16.10
C THR A 77 14.31 14.06 17.42
N ASP A 78 13.62 13.73 18.50
CA ASP A 78 14.18 13.67 19.84
C ASP A 78 14.93 12.37 20.06
N GLY A 79 16.18 12.53 20.46
CA GLY A 79 17.12 11.46 20.67
C GLY A 79 17.91 11.07 19.42
N GLN A 80 19.03 10.39 19.64
CA GLN A 80 19.93 10.04 18.57
C GLN A 80 19.26 9.07 17.59
N GLY A 81 19.24 9.45 16.31
CA GLY A 81 18.69 8.65 15.22
C GLY A 81 17.16 8.56 15.16
N ALA A 82 16.40 9.39 15.90
CA ALA A 82 14.94 9.36 15.85
C ALA A 82 14.38 9.61 14.45
N LEU A 83 14.92 10.61 13.74
CA LEU A 83 14.51 10.91 12.37
C LEU A 83 14.81 9.74 11.43
N LEU A 84 15.96 9.08 11.62
CA LEU A 84 16.33 7.91 10.84
C LEU A 84 15.44 6.71 11.15
N ARG A 85 15.03 6.48 12.41
CA ARG A 85 14.03 5.44 12.75
C ARG A 85 12.68 5.74 12.10
N SER A 86 12.24 6.99 12.14
CA SER A 86 10.95 7.37 11.56
C SER A 86 10.96 7.37 10.03
N ALA A 87 12.12 7.58 9.39
CA ALA A 87 12.28 7.56 7.94
C ALA A 87 12.60 6.15 7.39
N PHE A 88 13.56 5.46 7.99
CA PHE A 88 14.16 4.20 7.51
C PHE A 88 14.13 3.05 8.52
N GLY A 89 13.38 3.18 9.60
CA GLY A 89 13.13 2.07 10.52
C GLY A 89 11.92 1.23 10.11
N ASN A 90 11.53 0.34 11.01
CA ASN A 90 10.33 -0.49 10.90
C ASN A 90 9.31 -0.23 12.04
N ASP A 91 9.66 0.65 12.99
CA ASP A 91 8.90 0.84 14.24
C ASP A 91 7.62 1.68 14.07
N ARG A 92 7.57 2.52 13.03
CA ARG A 92 6.49 3.47 12.79
C ARG A 92 5.69 3.08 11.54
N PRO A 93 4.36 3.23 11.53
CA PRO A 93 3.52 2.93 10.35
C PRO A 93 3.98 3.61 9.05
N MET A 94 4.53 4.82 9.15
CA MET A 94 4.98 5.64 8.03
C MET A 94 6.47 5.43 7.65
N ALA A 95 7.22 4.61 8.40
CA ALA A 95 8.62 4.37 8.10
C ALA A 95 8.78 3.54 6.81
N LEU A 96 9.86 3.78 6.06
CA LEU A 96 10.05 3.19 4.74
C LEU A 96 10.07 1.66 4.78
N HIS A 97 10.88 1.06 5.65
CA HIS A 97 11.01 -0.40 5.74
C HIS A 97 9.71 -1.06 6.23
N ARG A 98 8.95 -0.38 7.11
CA ARG A 98 7.60 -0.81 7.48
C ARG A 98 6.66 -0.85 6.27
N ASN A 99 6.66 0.18 5.45
CA ASN A 99 5.84 0.25 4.25
C ASN A 99 6.27 -0.78 3.19
N MET A 100 7.58 -0.99 3.01
CA MET A 100 8.12 -2.02 2.12
C MET A 100 7.67 -3.42 2.55
N HIS A 101 7.76 -3.74 3.83
CA HIS A 101 7.30 -5.02 4.34
C HIS A 101 5.80 -5.26 4.04
N ARG A 102 4.95 -4.24 4.25
CA ARG A 102 3.51 -4.31 3.90
C ARG A 102 3.26 -4.51 2.41
N LEU A 103 4.08 -3.89 1.56
CA LEU A 103 4.03 -4.11 0.11
C LEU A 103 4.39 -5.56 -0.23
N GLY A 104 5.46 -6.10 0.38
CA GLY A 104 5.88 -7.50 0.23
C GLY A 104 4.75 -8.47 0.61
N GLU A 105 4.13 -8.28 1.77
CA GLU A 105 2.95 -9.06 2.19
C GLU A 105 1.83 -9.01 1.14
N THR A 106 1.52 -7.81 0.63
CA THR A 106 0.48 -7.62 -0.40
C THR A 106 0.83 -8.36 -1.69
N VAL A 107 2.08 -8.28 -2.16
CA VAL A 107 2.56 -8.98 -3.36
C VAL A 107 2.52 -10.49 -3.17
N GLN A 108 2.93 -10.99 -2.01
CA GLN A 108 2.87 -12.42 -1.67
C GLN A 108 1.43 -12.93 -1.65
N TRP A 109 0.51 -12.18 -1.03
CA TRP A 109 -0.92 -12.46 -1.08
C TRP A 109 -1.43 -12.53 -2.52
N MET A 110 -1.10 -11.53 -3.33
CA MET A 110 -1.48 -11.48 -4.74
C MET A 110 -0.91 -12.65 -5.53
N ASN A 111 0.36 -13.00 -5.33
CA ASN A 111 1.01 -14.14 -5.98
C ASN A 111 0.27 -15.44 -5.60
N ARG A 112 0.00 -15.65 -4.31
CA ARG A 112 -0.74 -16.83 -3.84
C ARG A 112 -2.13 -16.93 -4.45
N VAL A 113 -2.87 -15.83 -4.41
CA VAL A 113 -4.21 -15.66 -5.01
C VAL A 113 -4.20 -16.14 -6.47
N ARG A 114 -3.29 -15.62 -7.29
CA ARG A 114 -3.23 -15.96 -8.72
C ARG A 114 -3.07 -17.46 -8.96
N HIS A 115 -2.24 -18.12 -8.16
CA HIS A 115 -2.00 -19.56 -8.23
C HIS A 115 -3.21 -20.41 -7.83
N VAL A 116 -4.04 -19.95 -6.89
CA VAL A 116 -5.21 -20.71 -6.44
C VAL A 116 -6.45 -20.49 -7.30
N GLY A 117 -6.53 -19.35 -8.01
CA GLY A 117 -7.70 -18.99 -8.83
C GLY A 117 -8.95 -18.69 -7.98
N ASP A 118 -10.08 -18.43 -8.64
CA ASP A 118 -11.34 -18.07 -7.98
C ASP A 118 -11.80 -19.15 -7.00
N THR A 119 -11.77 -18.83 -5.70
CA THR A 119 -12.06 -19.82 -4.66
C THR A 119 -12.47 -19.20 -3.34
N THR A 120 -13.14 -20.00 -2.52
CA THR A 120 -13.30 -19.77 -1.09
C THR A 120 -12.16 -20.49 -0.38
N PHE A 121 -11.47 -19.80 0.52
CA PHE A 121 -10.39 -20.39 1.30
C PHE A 121 -10.65 -20.35 2.79
N SER A 122 -10.13 -21.37 3.47
CA SER A 122 -9.94 -21.43 4.90
C SER A 122 -8.53 -21.93 5.15
N GLY A 123 -7.89 -21.55 6.25
CA GLY A 123 -6.59 -22.15 6.59
C GLY A 123 -5.35 -21.35 6.18
N ILE A 124 -5.48 -20.13 5.65
CA ILE A 124 -4.29 -19.36 5.27
C ILE A 124 -3.68 -18.78 6.54
N ALA A 125 -2.57 -19.36 7.01
CA ALA A 125 -1.77 -18.78 8.08
C ALA A 125 -1.28 -17.39 7.66
N GLY A 126 -1.72 -16.37 8.38
CA GLY A 126 -1.09 -15.06 8.44
C GLY A 126 -0.47 -14.85 9.82
N ASP A 127 0.24 -13.74 9.98
CA ASP A 127 0.95 -13.38 11.22
C ASP A 127 0.02 -13.29 12.46
N SER A 128 -1.29 -13.16 12.25
CA SER A 128 -2.33 -13.06 13.29
C SER A 128 -3.29 -14.26 13.35
N GLY A 129 -3.00 -15.36 12.63
CA GLY A 129 -3.78 -16.61 12.70
C GLY A 129 -4.33 -17.08 11.36
N THR A 130 -5.35 -17.94 11.41
CA THR A 130 -5.92 -18.61 10.25
C THR A 130 -6.97 -17.74 9.56
N LEU A 131 -6.64 -17.20 8.38
CA LEU A 131 -7.55 -16.38 7.59
C LEU A 131 -8.45 -17.25 6.70
N SER A 132 -9.72 -16.88 6.67
CA SER A 132 -10.73 -17.41 5.75
C SER A 132 -11.39 -16.26 5.01
N GLY A 133 -11.76 -16.50 3.76
CA GLY A 133 -12.30 -15.46 2.90
C GLY A 133 -12.69 -15.98 1.52
N THR A 134 -13.17 -15.05 0.72
CA THR A 134 -13.44 -15.27 -0.71
C THR A 134 -12.47 -14.48 -1.54
N MET A 135 -12.13 -15.06 -2.69
CA MET A 135 -11.21 -14.47 -3.63
C MET A 135 -11.78 -14.59 -5.05
N THR A 136 -11.71 -13.49 -5.80
CA THR A 136 -12.10 -13.47 -7.21
C THR A 136 -11.06 -12.75 -8.06
N VAL A 137 -10.85 -13.25 -9.26
CA VAL A 137 -9.97 -12.73 -10.31
C VAL A 137 -10.81 -12.42 -11.53
N ALA A 138 -10.81 -11.18 -11.96
CA ALA A 138 -11.50 -10.73 -13.15
C ALA A 138 -10.51 -10.13 -14.15
N ARG A 139 -10.68 -10.42 -15.44
CA ARG A 139 -9.96 -9.69 -16.49
C ARG A 139 -10.55 -8.29 -16.60
N LEU A 140 -9.68 -7.29 -16.70
CA LEU A 140 -10.08 -5.91 -16.96
C LEU A 140 -10.00 -5.64 -18.46
N GLY A 141 -11.06 -5.03 -19.00
CA GLY A 141 -11.13 -4.59 -20.40
C GLY A 141 -10.92 -3.09 -20.57
N GLU A 142 -11.16 -2.32 -19.52
CA GLU A 142 -11.12 -0.86 -19.53
C GLU A 142 -9.97 -0.33 -18.65
N PRO A 143 -9.46 0.87 -18.94
CA PRO A 143 -8.49 1.55 -18.08
C PRO A 143 -9.06 1.74 -16.67
N THR A 144 -8.20 1.60 -15.65
CA THR A 144 -8.55 1.90 -14.26
C THR A 144 -8.02 3.28 -13.90
N ASP A 145 -8.91 4.19 -13.53
CA ASP A 145 -8.54 5.54 -13.13
C ASP A 145 -7.94 5.58 -11.73
N MET A 146 -6.98 6.48 -11.52
CA MET A 146 -6.52 6.85 -10.19
C MET A 146 -7.60 7.69 -9.50
N PRO A 147 -7.98 7.38 -8.25
CA PRO A 147 -8.94 8.21 -7.52
C PRO A 147 -8.47 9.65 -7.48
N GLY A 148 -9.36 10.59 -7.84
CA GLY A 148 -9.03 12.01 -8.01
C GLY A 148 -8.31 12.61 -6.81
N VAL A 149 -8.69 12.21 -5.60
CA VAL A 149 -8.10 12.68 -4.34
C VAL A 149 -6.64 12.27 -4.15
N CYS A 150 -6.14 11.27 -4.89
CA CYS A 150 -4.78 10.74 -4.79
C CYS A 150 -3.87 11.15 -5.94
N GLN A 151 -4.37 11.85 -6.97
CA GLN A 151 -3.62 12.08 -8.21
C GLN A 151 -2.36 12.93 -8.01
N SER A 152 -2.34 13.82 -7.02
CA SER A 152 -1.15 14.60 -6.62
C SER A 152 0.03 13.72 -6.19
N VAL A 153 -0.26 12.54 -5.62
CA VAL A 153 0.75 11.60 -5.11
C VAL A 153 0.98 10.46 -6.10
N LEU A 154 -0.09 9.83 -6.58
CA LEU A 154 -0.02 8.62 -7.41
C LEU A 154 0.19 8.93 -8.89
N GLY A 155 -0.21 10.12 -9.34
CA GLY A 155 -0.31 10.51 -10.74
C GLY A 155 -1.77 10.54 -11.22
N ASP A 156 -2.00 11.28 -12.30
CA ASP A 156 -3.31 11.50 -12.93
C ASP A 156 -3.56 10.55 -14.12
N THR A 157 -2.63 9.64 -14.38
CA THR A 157 -2.67 8.76 -15.55
C THR A 157 -3.50 7.51 -15.26
N ALA A 158 -4.52 7.28 -16.09
CA ALA A 158 -5.29 6.04 -16.07
C ALA A 158 -4.39 4.82 -16.37
N LEU A 159 -4.57 3.76 -15.60
CA LEU A 159 -3.75 2.55 -15.69
C LEU A 159 -4.39 1.49 -16.57
N GLN A 160 -3.61 0.96 -17.49
CA GLN A 160 -3.99 -0.21 -18.28
C GLN A 160 -3.68 -1.48 -17.49
N LEU A 161 -4.57 -1.86 -16.59
CA LEU A 161 -4.49 -3.10 -15.81
C LEU A 161 -5.09 -4.25 -16.61
N GLN A 162 -4.51 -5.45 -16.50
CA GLN A 162 -5.00 -6.64 -17.21
C GLN A 162 -5.99 -7.45 -16.37
N TYR A 163 -5.77 -7.47 -15.06
CA TYR A 163 -6.54 -8.26 -14.12
C TYR A 163 -6.82 -7.46 -12.85
N ARG A 164 -7.95 -7.76 -12.21
CA ARG A 164 -8.34 -7.34 -10.88
C ARG A 164 -8.49 -8.56 -10.00
N VAL A 165 -7.91 -8.50 -8.82
CA VAL A 165 -8.12 -9.42 -7.71
C VAL A 165 -8.94 -8.69 -6.66
N LYS A 166 -9.96 -9.37 -6.15
CA LYS A 166 -10.70 -8.96 -4.97
C LYS A 166 -10.59 -10.05 -3.93
N VAL A 167 -10.13 -9.69 -2.74
CA VAL A 167 -10.10 -10.54 -1.55
C VAL A 167 -10.95 -9.89 -0.48
N GLN A 168 -11.89 -10.67 0.05
CA GLN A 168 -12.67 -10.30 1.21
C GLN A 168 -12.39 -11.32 2.30
N LEU A 169 -11.68 -10.87 3.34
CA LEU A 169 -11.43 -11.67 4.54
C LEU A 169 -12.65 -11.53 5.45
N ASN A 170 -13.06 -12.64 6.08
CA ASN A 170 -14.19 -12.82 7.01
C ASN A 170 -14.84 -11.53 7.57
N GLU A 171 -16.18 -11.49 7.62
CA GLU A 171 -17.02 -10.40 8.16
C GLU A 171 -16.52 -9.81 9.49
N GLN A 172 -15.92 -10.62 10.35
CA GLN A 172 -15.36 -10.19 11.64
C GLN A 172 -14.13 -9.31 11.52
N THR A 173 -13.26 -9.57 10.54
CA THR A 173 -12.02 -8.80 10.30
C THR A 173 -12.23 -7.61 9.39
N GLN A 174 -13.34 -7.57 8.66
CA GLN A 174 -13.69 -6.55 7.66
C GLN A 174 -12.59 -6.23 6.63
N THR A 175 -11.52 -7.01 6.55
CA THR A 175 -10.34 -6.68 5.77
C THR A 175 -10.62 -6.90 4.29
N ARG A 176 -10.30 -5.88 3.49
CA ARG A 176 -10.58 -5.83 2.05
C ARG A 176 -9.30 -5.53 1.30
N LEU A 177 -8.96 -6.38 0.35
CA LEU A 177 -7.88 -6.14 -0.59
C LEU A 177 -8.46 -6.16 -1.99
N HIS A 178 -8.37 -5.04 -2.69
CA HIS A 178 -8.61 -4.99 -4.13
C HIS A 178 -7.29 -4.62 -4.79
N ALA A 179 -6.85 -5.40 -5.76
CA ALA A 179 -5.60 -5.10 -6.45
C ALA A 179 -5.69 -5.46 -7.91
N GLY A 180 -5.25 -4.55 -8.77
CA GLY A 180 -5.11 -4.80 -10.19
C GLY A 180 -3.66 -4.79 -10.61
N PHE A 181 -3.34 -5.54 -11.65
CA PHE A 181 -1.98 -5.62 -12.16
C PHE A 181 -1.93 -5.78 -13.67
N ARG A 182 -0.79 -5.39 -14.24
CA ARG A 182 -0.38 -5.67 -15.61
C ARG A 182 1.04 -6.23 -15.58
N GLN A 183 1.29 -7.25 -16.38
CA GLN A 183 2.61 -7.79 -16.59
C GLN A 183 2.84 -8.11 -18.06
N ASP A 184 3.92 -7.58 -18.61
CA ASP A 184 4.39 -7.84 -19.97
C ASP A 184 5.93 -7.86 -20.01
N ASP A 185 6.48 -7.99 -21.22
CA ASP A 185 7.93 -8.08 -21.45
C ASP A 185 8.67 -6.78 -21.08
N THR A 186 7.95 -5.66 -21.02
CA THR A 186 8.53 -4.33 -20.76
C THR A 186 8.36 -3.90 -19.31
N CYS A 187 7.26 -4.28 -18.66
CA CYS A 187 6.93 -3.80 -17.33
C CYS A 187 6.11 -4.78 -16.48
N GLU A 188 6.19 -4.54 -15.17
CA GLU A 188 5.24 -5.03 -14.18
C GLU A 188 4.62 -3.83 -13.48
N LEU A 189 3.31 -3.88 -13.26
CA LEU A 189 2.57 -2.81 -12.64
C LEU A 189 1.53 -3.40 -11.71
N MET A 190 1.37 -2.81 -10.53
CA MET A 190 0.37 -3.15 -9.54
C MET A 190 -0.25 -1.88 -8.97
N LEU A 191 -1.57 -1.89 -8.80
CA LEU A 191 -2.31 -0.93 -7.99
C LEU A 191 -3.09 -1.74 -6.95
N ALA A 192 -2.84 -1.52 -5.67
CA ALA A 192 -3.45 -2.28 -4.58
C ALA A 192 -4.06 -1.34 -3.55
N TYR A 193 -5.38 -1.47 -3.37
CA TYR A 193 -6.12 -0.92 -2.25
C TYR A 193 -6.22 -1.97 -1.13
N HIS A 194 -5.84 -1.59 0.08
CA HIS A 194 -5.98 -2.40 1.28
C HIS A 194 -6.69 -1.59 2.37
N GLY A 195 -7.76 -2.15 2.92
CA GLY A 195 -8.43 -1.62 4.10
C GLY A 195 -8.42 -2.64 5.21
N THR A 196 -7.92 -2.30 6.40
CA THR A 196 -7.80 -3.21 7.54
C THR A 196 -8.09 -2.51 8.87
N PRO A 197 -8.71 -3.20 9.85
CA PRO A 197 -8.78 -2.70 11.22
C PRO A 197 -7.38 -2.51 11.80
N ALA A 198 -7.14 -1.35 12.41
CA ALA A 198 -5.89 -1.01 13.07
C ALA A 198 -6.13 -0.48 14.49
N PRO A 199 -6.84 -1.25 15.34
CA PRO A 199 -7.19 -0.79 16.67
C PRO A 199 -5.93 -0.63 17.54
N ASP A 200 -5.95 0.39 18.39
CA ASP A 200 -4.99 0.55 19.48
C ASP A 200 -5.74 0.86 20.79
N SER A 201 -4.99 1.00 21.89
CA SER A 201 -5.58 1.19 23.22
C SER A 201 -6.40 2.48 23.34
N LEU A 202 -6.10 3.50 22.52
CA LEU A 202 -6.78 4.79 22.52
C LEU A 202 -7.94 4.80 21.51
N HIS A 203 -7.77 4.10 20.38
CA HIS A 203 -8.71 4.07 19.27
C HIS A 203 -9.08 2.63 18.88
N PRO A 204 -9.94 1.94 19.67
CA PRO A 204 -10.31 0.55 19.44
C PRO A 204 -11.10 0.29 18.14
N ASN A 205 -11.58 1.34 17.47
CA ASN A 205 -12.29 1.23 16.19
C ASN A 205 -11.49 1.85 15.03
N ALA A 206 -10.19 2.12 15.23
CA ALA A 206 -9.37 2.70 14.18
C ALA A 206 -9.25 1.77 12.96
N TYR A 207 -9.20 2.38 11.78
CA TYR A 207 -9.16 1.68 10.52
C TYR A 207 -8.13 2.31 9.59
N GLU A 208 -7.28 1.49 8.98
CA GLU A 208 -6.27 1.93 8.03
C GLU A 208 -6.69 1.59 6.61
N HIS A 209 -6.56 2.58 5.74
CA HIS A 209 -6.77 2.50 4.30
C HIS A 209 -5.46 2.84 3.59
N CYS A 210 -5.08 2.04 2.60
CA CYS A 210 -3.88 2.25 1.82
C CYS A 210 -4.19 2.02 0.35
N LEU A 211 -3.74 2.94 -0.51
CA LEU A 211 -3.66 2.74 -1.95
C LEU A 211 -2.19 2.80 -2.37
N THR A 212 -1.65 1.67 -2.83
CA THR A 212 -0.26 1.54 -3.26
C THR A 212 -0.18 1.27 -4.76
N TYR A 213 0.60 2.07 -5.46
CA TYR A 213 1.01 1.89 -6.84
C TYR A 213 2.47 1.42 -6.88
N ALA A 214 2.74 0.30 -7.55
CA ALA A 214 4.09 -0.21 -7.75
C ALA A 214 4.31 -0.48 -9.25
N PHE A 215 5.47 -0.05 -9.76
CA PHE A 215 5.84 -0.20 -11.16
C PHE A 215 7.32 -0.58 -11.28
N ARG A 216 7.59 -1.57 -12.13
CA ARG A 216 8.94 -1.97 -12.53
C ARG A 216 9.03 -1.94 -14.04
N HIS A 217 9.99 -1.22 -14.57
CA HIS A 217 10.39 -1.34 -15.97
C HIS A 217 11.48 -2.41 -16.08
N ARG A 218 11.19 -3.52 -16.77
CA ARG A 218 12.12 -4.67 -16.87
C ARG A 218 13.37 -4.37 -17.68
N VAL A 219 13.22 -3.60 -18.78
CA VAL A 219 14.33 -3.29 -19.70
C VAL A 219 15.24 -2.17 -19.16
N ARG A 220 14.67 -1.14 -18.55
CA ARG A 220 15.42 0.00 -17.98
C ARG A 220 15.88 -0.23 -16.55
N ASP A 221 15.40 -1.32 -15.96
CA ASP A 221 15.70 -1.73 -14.59
C ASP A 221 15.43 -0.61 -13.57
N SER A 222 14.26 0.02 -13.73
CA SER A 222 13.79 1.12 -12.89
C SER A 222 12.58 0.68 -12.09
N VAL A 223 12.51 1.08 -10.83
CA VAL A 223 11.39 0.79 -9.93
C VAL A 223 10.78 2.09 -9.44
N MET A 224 9.46 2.11 -9.27
CA MET A 224 8.72 3.21 -8.67
C MET A 224 7.64 2.62 -7.78
N VAL A 225 7.58 3.08 -6.54
CA VAL A 225 6.49 2.80 -5.62
C VAL A 225 5.95 4.12 -5.09
N ARG A 226 4.64 4.28 -5.12
CA ARG A 226 3.91 5.42 -4.58
C ARG A 226 2.78 4.90 -3.71
N ALA A 227 2.52 5.53 -2.58
CA ALA A 227 1.37 5.16 -1.78
C ALA A 227 0.75 6.36 -1.08
N VAL A 228 -0.55 6.25 -0.83
CA VAL A 228 -1.32 7.12 0.06
C VAL A 228 -1.94 6.23 1.12
N HIS A 229 -1.69 6.57 2.38
CA HIS A 229 -2.22 5.90 3.55
C HIS A 229 -3.05 6.86 4.38
N PHE A 230 -4.14 6.35 4.92
CA PHE A 230 -5.07 7.11 5.74
C PHE A 230 -5.53 6.24 6.90
N LYS A 231 -5.38 6.75 8.13
CA LYS A 231 -5.87 6.13 9.35
C LYS A 231 -7.05 6.97 9.86
N GLU A 232 -8.22 6.34 9.89
CA GLU A 232 -9.45 6.88 10.44
C GLU A 232 -9.56 6.49 11.92
N TYR A 233 -9.59 7.46 12.83
CA TYR A 233 -9.82 7.21 14.25
C TYR A 233 -11.33 7.28 14.56
N ARG A 234 -12.08 6.25 14.19
CA ARG A 234 -13.57 6.21 14.19
C ARG A 234 -14.31 6.55 15.50
N ASN A 235 -13.59 6.75 16.62
CA ASN A 235 -14.18 7.11 17.92
C ASN A 235 -14.22 8.62 18.16
N THR A 236 -13.56 9.40 17.31
CA THR A 236 -13.49 10.86 17.37
C THR A 236 -13.82 11.35 15.96
N ALA A 237 -14.86 12.19 15.82
CA ALA A 237 -15.40 12.52 14.49
C ALA A 237 -14.42 13.31 13.58
N ASN A 238 -13.29 13.76 14.14
CA ASN A 238 -12.41 14.75 13.53
C ASN A 238 -10.91 14.41 13.65
N GLU A 239 -10.55 13.17 14.01
CA GLU A 239 -9.13 12.76 14.09
C GLU A 239 -8.77 11.78 12.98
N CYS A 240 -7.65 12.05 12.32
CA CYS A 240 -7.07 11.23 11.27
C CYS A 240 -5.56 11.44 11.19
N ALA A 241 -4.88 10.39 10.74
CA ALA A 241 -3.51 10.48 10.30
C ALA A 241 -3.42 10.08 8.83
N MET A 242 -2.52 10.73 8.10
CA MET A 242 -2.29 10.42 6.70
C MET A 242 -0.80 10.46 6.41
N TRP A 243 -0.34 9.59 5.54
CA TRP A 243 1.00 9.70 5.00
C TRP A 243 1.03 9.27 3.55
N ALA A 244 1.91 9.90 2.80
CA ALA A 244 2.11 9.62 1.39
C ALA A 244 3.60 9.51 1.14
N TYR A 245 4.01 8.54 0.33
CA TYR A 245 5.41 8.40 -0.05
C TYR A 245 5.58 8.03 -1.51
N GLU A 246 6.75 8.35 -2.04
CA GLU A 246 7.24 7.84 -3.30
C GLU A 246 8.70 7.41 -3.12
N VAL A 247 9.02 6.23 -3.64
CA VAL A 247 10.39 5.74 -3.82
C VAL A 247 10.57 5.47 -5.31
N THR A 248 11.64 5.98 -5.90
CA THR A 248 12.01 5.69 -7.28
C THR A 248 13.46 5.28 -7.37
N SER A 249 13.78 4.42 -8.33
CA SER A 249 15.14 4.14 -8.75
C SER A 249 15.27 4.17 -10.25
N GLN A 250 16.39 4.73 -10.69
CA GLN A 250 16.90 4.56 -12.04
C GLN A 250 18.06 3.58 -11.92
N ASN A 251 18.05 2.51 -12.72
CA ASN A 251 19.18 1.59 -12.89
C ASN A 251 19.74 0.95 -11.60
N GLN A 252 18.84 0.59 -10.67
CA GLN A 252 19.06 -0.07 -9.36
C GLN A 252 20.01 0.63 -8.36
N ASN A 253 21.03 1.35 -8.80
CA ASN A 253 22.05 1.88 -7.89
C ASN A 253 21.76 3.28 -7.37
N GLN A 254 20.68 3.92 -7.81
CA GLN A 254 20.30 5.26 -7.35
C GLN A 254 18.85 5.25 -6.95
N PHE A 255 18.54 5.84 -5.80
CA PHE A 255 17.17 6.02 -5.37
C PHE A 255 16.86 7.48 -5.04
N ARG A 256 15.59 7.82 -5.15
CA ARG A 256 14.99 9.04 -4.62
C ARG A 256 13.79 8.66 -3.78
N TYR A 257 13.63 9.36 -2.68
CA TYR A 257 12.58 9.14 -1.71
C TYR A 257 11.95 10.48 -1.37
N ARG A 258 10.62 10.53 -1.35
CA ARG A 258 9.86 11.62 -0.76
C ARG A 258 8.76 11.03 0.09
N MET A 259 8.51 11.62 1.24
CA MET A 259 7.42 11.23 2.11
C MET A 259 6.87 12.45 2.81
N THR A 260 5.57 12.46 3.08
CA THR A 260 4.98 13.40 4.00
C THR A 260 3.99 12.69 4.89
N TRP A 261 3.82 13.20 6.10
CA TRP A 261 2.81 12.74 7.04
C TRP A 261 2.03 13.95 7.57
N PHE A 262 0.78 13.71 7.91
CA PHE A 262 -0.15 14.66 8.50
C PHE A 262 -0.83 14.00 9.69
N ALA A 263 -1.03 14.78 10.75
CA ALA A 263 -1.89 14.46 11.87
C ALA A 263 -2.67 15.72 12.24
N ASP A 264 -3.98 15.59 12.45
CA ASP A 264 -4.85 16.70 12.84
C ASP A 264 -4.83 16.98 14.35
N ASP A 265 -4.47 16.00 15.17
CA ASP A 265 -4.18 16.19 16.59
C ASP A 265 -2.70 15.89 16.89
N PHE A 266 -1.84 16.84 16.53
CA PHE A 266 -0.42 16.85 16.84
C PHE A 266 -0.11 17.97 17.83
N ALA A 267 -0.14 17.65 19.13
CA ALA A 267 0.05 18.64 20.21
C ALA A 267 -0.99 19.78 20.16
N ASP A 268 -2.28 19.41 20.18
CA ASP A 268 -3.44 20.33 20.18
C ASP A 268 -3.59 21.15 18.88
N SER A 269 -2.91 20.78 17.80
CA SER A 269 -3.11 21.38 16.47
C SER A 269 -2.72 20.45 15.31
N ASN A 270 -2.99 20.88 14.08
CA ASN A 270 -2.60 20.16 12.88
C ASN A 270 -1.08 20.26 12.65
N GLY A 271 -0.42 19.13 12.43
CA GLY A 271 0.99 19.04 12.07
C GLY A 271 1.21 18.34 10.73
N VAL A 272 2.22 18.78 9.99
CA VAL A 272 2.72 18.05 8.81
C VAL A 272 4.24 17.98 8.88
N GLY A 273 4.79 16.83 8.52
CA GLY A 273 6.22 16.68 8.29
C GLY A 273 6.48 16.14 6.88
N CYS A 274 7.56 16.61 6.30
CA CYS A 274 7.96 16.36 4.92
C CYS A 274 9.41 15.90 4.90
N MET A 275 9.67 14.84 4.16
CA MET A 275 11.01 14.32 3.92
C MET A 275 11.26 14.18 2.43
N ILE A 276 12.48 14.51 2.06
CA ILE A 276 13.03 14.14 0.77
C ILE A 276 14.44 13.62 0.97
N GLY A 277 14.81 12.64 0.18
CA GLY A 277 16.17 12.18 0.11
C GLY A 277 16.52 11.51 -1.19
N SER A 278 17.80 11.31 -1.39
CA SER A 278 18.31 10.50 -2.48
C SER A 278 19.65 9.91 -2.10
N GLY A 279 19.99 8.78 -2.70
CA GLY A 279 21.25 8.13 -2.41
C GLY A 279 21.60 7.05 -3.41
N GLN A 280 22.67 6.34 -3.07
CA GLN A 280 23.21 5.22 -3.80
C GLN A 280 23.28 3.99 -2.90
N GLY A 281 22.16 3.27 -2.75
CA GLY A 281 22.05 2.07 -1.93
C GLY A 281 22.72 2.22 -0.55
N GLU A 282 23.61 1.30 -0.24
CA GLU A 282 24.39 1.28 1.02
C GLU A 282 25.59 2.25 1.05
N THR A 283 25.84 3.03 -0.02
CA THR A 283 27.06 3.83 -0.12
C THR A 283 26.90 5.21 0.50
N GLN A 284 25.93 6.00 0.04
CA GLN A 284 25.71 7.37 0.51
C GLN A 284 24.24 7.75 0.36
N PHE A 285 23.74 8.56 1.30
CA PHE A 285 22.37 9.05 1.27
C PHE A 285 22.25 10.45 1.88
N ALA A 286 21.47 11.30 1.21
CA ALA A 286 21.11 12.63 1.64
C ALA A 286 19.67 12.68 2.14
N LEU A 287 19.44 13.28 3.31
CA LEU A 287 18.11 13.50 3.88
C LEU A 287 17.88 14.97 4.18
N ARG A 288 16.69 15.45 3.82
CA ARG A 288 16.15 16.71 4.31
C ARG A 288 14.78 16.48 4.91
N TYR A 289 14.57 17.04 6.08
CA TYR A 289 13.31 17.04 6.81
C TYR A 289 12.83 18.47 7.06
N GLN A 290 11.52 18.66 6.95
CA GLN A 290 10.83 19.91 7.28
C GLN A 290 9.56 19.55 8.04
N GLN A 291 9.25 20.33 9.06
CA GLN A 291 7.98 20.25 9.78
C GLN A 291 7.30 21.61 9.70
N MET A 292 5.99 21.60 9.47
CA MET A 292 5.17 22.81 9.47
C MET A 292 4.09 22.66 10.53
N PHE A 293 4.05 23.66 11.42
CA PHE A 293 3.09 23.76 12.50
C PHE A 293 2.64 25.21 12.69
N PRO A 294 1.34 25.54 12.47
CA PRO A 294 0.29 24.66 11.93
C PRO A 294 0.59 24.13 10.52
N ALA A 295 -0.07 23.04 10.13
CA ALA A 295 0.22 22.28 8.92
C ALA A 295 0.14 23.07 7.60
N GLU A 296 -0.64 24.14 7.56
CA GLU A 296 -0.87 24.98 6.38
C GLU A 296 0.29 25.96 6.10
N ARG A 297 1.29 26.05 6.99
CA ARG A 297 2.42 26.96 6.78
C ARG A 297 3.21 26.58 5.52
N ILE A 298 3.67 27.61 4.82
CA ILE A 298 4.54 27.47 3.64
C ILE A 298 5.99 27.24 4.06
N GLU A 299 6.40 27.89 5.16
CA GLU A 299 7.75 27.83 5.70
C GLU A 299 7.83 26.85 6.88
N PRO A 300 8.98 26.15 7.04
CA PRO A 300 9.22 25.28 8.19
C PRO A 300 9.05 26.02 9.53
N ASP A 301 8.70 25.27 10.56
CA ASP A 301 8.63 25.84 11.90
C ASP A 301 10.05 26.12 12.42
N THR A 302 10.42 27.40 12.44
CA THR A 302 11.73 27.85 12.90
C THR A 302 11.83 28.01 14.41
N LEU A 303 10.71 27.90 15.13
CA LEU A 303 10.70 27.93 16.60
C LEU A 303 11.14 26.59 17.19
N ASP A 304 10.95 25.51 16.43
CA ASP A 304 11.48 24.19 16.74
C ASP A 304 12.89 24.04 16.14
N PRO A 305 13.95 23.87 16.95
CA PRO A 305 15.30 23.60 16.43
C PRO A 305 15.39 22.31 15.60
N HIS A 306 14.36 21.47 15.65
CA HIS A 306 14.21 20.25 14.86
C HIS A 306 13.21 20.37 13.71
N GLY A 307 12.52 21.51 13.57
CA GLY A 307 11.54 21.77 12.51
C GLY A 307 12.17 21.86 11.12
N HIS A 308 13.50 21.94 11.05
CA HIS A 308 14.29 21.82 9.84
C HIS A 308 15.56 21.00 10.10
N LEU A 309 15.77 19.90 9.36
CA LEU A 309 17.02 19.13 9.42
C LEU A 309 17.56 18.80 8.02
N TYR A 310 18.89 18.83 7.91
CA TYR A 310 19.64 18.38 6.74
C TYR A 310 20.77 17.47 7.18
N ARG A 311 20.87 16.27 6.59
CA ARG A 311 21.96 15.35 6.94
C ARG A 311 22.45 14.60 5.70
N LEU A 312 23.76 14.35 5.70
CA LEU A 312 24.44 13.50 4.74
C LEU A 312 25.04 12.32 5.47
N PHE A 313 24.77 11.12 4.98
CA PHE A 313 25.25 9.88 5.54
C PHE A 313 26.08 9.13 4.50
N GLY A 314 27.15 8.48 4.97
CA GLY A 314 27.84 7.44 4.24
C GLY A 314 27.27 6.05 4.56
N PRO A 315 28.06 4.97 4.37
CA PRO A 315 27.60 3.62 4.60
C PRO A 315 27.17 3.39 6.05
N ASN A 316 26.12 2.60 6.26
CA ASN A 316 25.56 2.28 7.57
C ASN A 316 25.25 3.52 8.45
N TYR A 317 24.79 4.60 7.81
CA TYR A 317 24.47 5.85 8.50
C TYR A 317 25.65 6.52 9.23
N ALA A 318 26.89 6.18 8.86
CA ALA A 318 28.05 6.90 9.37
C ALA A 318 28.00 8.35 8.86
N ASP A 319 28.10 9.32 9.76
CA ASP A 319 28.20 10.74 9.36
C ASP A 319 29.47 10.91 8.51
N GLN A 320 29.30 11.13 7.20
CA GLN A 320 30.41 11.39 6.29
C GLN A 320 30.40 12.85 5.87
N GLY A 321 31.55 13.50 6.02
CA GLY A 321 31.78 14.85 5.54
C GLY A 321 31.70 14.92 4.02
N LEU A 322 30.68 15.63 3.54
CA LEU A 322 30.70 16.58 2.41
C LEU A 322 30.91 16.11 0.95
N THR A 323 30.86 14.82 0.60
CA THR A 323 30.92 14.40 -0.83
C THR A 323 29.57 14.15 -1.50
N LEU A 324 28.59 15.05 -1.32
CA LEU A 324 27.46 15.22 -2.25
C LEU A 324 27.28 16.68 -2.72
N THR A 325 28.20 17.60 -2.46
CA THR A 325 27.95 19.06 -2.39
C THR A 325 27.27 19.73 -3.60
N THR A 326 27.37 19.21 -4.83
CA THR A 326 26.60 19.76 -5.97
C THR A 326 25.33 18.96 -6.27
N ALA A 327 25.34 17.64 -6.04
CA ALA A 327 24.16 16.78 -6.22
C ALA A 327 23.17 16.87 -5.05
N PHE A 328 23.61 17.28 -3.87
CA PHE A 328 22.82 17.33 -2.63
C PHE A 328 21.68 18.34 -2.70
N ASN A 329 21.96 19.56 -3.17
CA ASN A 329 20.92 20.61 -3.25
C ASN A 329 19.84 20.24 -4.26
N ASP A 330 20.22 19.69 -5.41
CA ASP A 330 19.26 19.21 -6.41
C ASP A 330 18.49 17.98 -5.89
N ALA A 331 19.17 17.06 -5.19
CA ALA A 331 18.58 15.88 -4.59
C ALA A 331 17.59 16.19 -3.46
N THR A 332 17.84 17.26 -2.70
CA THR A 332 17.07 17.65 -1.51
C THR A 332 16.37 19.00 -1.66
N ASP A 333 16.02 19.32 -2.90
CA ASP A 333 15.26 20.52 -3.25
C ASP A 333 13.86 20.48 -2.56
N PRO A 334 13.52 21.47 -1.71
CA PRO A 334 12.22 21.55 -1.02
C PRO A 334 11.03 21.61 -1.94
N ALA A 335 11.22 22.08 -3.18
CA ALA A 335 10.16 22.15 -4.16
C ALA A 335 9.66 20.75 -4.56
N LYS A 336 10.44 19.69 -4.26
CA LYS A 336 10.13 18.30 -4.58
C LYS A 336 9.50 17.52 -3.42
N MET A 337 9.40 18.12 -2.23
CA MET A 337 8.71 17.52 -1.09
C MET A 337 7.20 17.50 -1.34
N TYR A 338 6.53 16.43 -0.92
CA TYR A 338 5.09 16.48 -0.72
C TYR A 338 4.80 17.37 0.49
N ARG A 339 3.99 18.40 0.29
CA ARG A 339 3.53 19.33 1.32
C ARG A 339 2.10 19.02 1.72
N TYR A 340 1.61 19.77 2.70
CA TYR A 340 0.20 19.75 3.08
C TYR A 340 -0.75 19.88 1.87
N SER A 341 -0.45 20.72 0.88
CA SER A 341 -1.31 20.85 -0.32
C SER A 341 -1.36 19.60 -1.20
N ASP A 342 -0.33 18.76 -1.16
CA ASP A 342 -0.23 17.58 -2.02
C ASP A 342 -0.97 16.37 -1.43
N LEU A 343 -1.26 16.39 -0.13
CA LEU A 343 -2.05 15.36 0.51
C LEU A 343 -3.54 15.46 0.12
N PRO A 344 -4.26 14.33 -0.05
CA PRO A 344 -5.69 14.31 -0.33
C PRO A 344 -6.52 15.28 0.54
N VAL A 345 -6.95 16.41 -0.04
CA VAL A 345 -7.70 17.46 0.68
C VAL A 345 -9.04 16.91 1.20
N ALA A 346 -9.75 16.17 0.37
CA ALA A 346 -11.08 15.64 0.70
C ALA A 346 -11.04 14.71 1.93
N LEU A 347 -9.99 13.89 2.07
CA LEU A 347 -9.86 12.96 3.20
C LEU A 347 -9.56 13.66 4.53
N ARG A 348 -8.96 14.85 4.49
CA ARG A 348 -8.69 15.65 5.69
C ARG A 348 -9.91 16.39 6.20
N LEU A 349 -10.73 16.90 5.28
CA LEU A 349 -11.92 17.68 5.63
C LEU A 349 -13.11 16.79 6.01
N THR A 350 -13.12 15.54 5.55
CA THR A 350 -14.17 14.57 5.84
C THR A 350 -13.52 13.21 6.05
N PRO A 351 -13.10 12.89 7.29
CA PRO A 351 -12.34 11.67 7.57
C PRO A 351 -13.17 10.38 7.47
N THR A 352 -14.45 10.46 7.14
CA THR A 352 -15.33 9.32 6.88
C THR A 352 -15.37 8.96 5.40
N GLY A 353 -15.53 7.67 5.09
CA GLY A 353 -15.67 7.21 3.69
C GLY A 353 -14.34 7.10 2.93
N ALA A 354 -13.22 7.02 3.64
CA ALA A 354 -11.90 6.86 3.02
C ALA A 354 -11.79 5.65 2.09
N GLU A 355 -12.53 4.57 2.36
CA GLU A 355 -12.64 3.44 1.43
C GLU A 355 -13.19 3.87 0.07
N ALA A 356 -14.28 4.63 0.02
CA ALA A 356 -14.87 5.10 -1.23
C ALA A 356 -13.94 6.04 -2.00
N ALA A 357 -13.18 6.85 -1.27
CA ALA A 357 -12.27 7.83 -1.84
C ALA A 357 -10.93 7.23 -2.31
N LEU A 358 -10.46 6.14 -1.68
CA LEU A 358 -9.18 5.51 -1.99
C LEU A 358 -9.29 4.25 -2.86
N ASN A 359 -10.43 3.56 -2.86
CA ASN A 359 -10.59 2.31 -3.61
C ASN A 359 -11.08 2.62 -5.04
N PRO A 360 -10.24 2.44 -6.07
CA PRO A 360 -10.63 2.71 -7.47
C PRO A 360 -11.73 1.75 -7.98
N TRP A 361 -12.07 0.72 -7.21
CA TRP A 361 -13.13 -0.24 -7.52
C TRP A 361 -14.23 -0.27 -6.45
N PHE A 362 -14.45 0.82 -5.71
CA PHE A 362 -15.46 0.84 -4.63
C PHE A 362 -16.87 0.53 -5.13
N GLU A 363 -17.25 1.08 -6.29
CA GLU A 363 -18.60 0.98 -6.86
C GLU A 363 -18.75 -0.13 -7.93
N GLN A 364 -17.73 -0.97 -8.14
CA GLN A 364 -17.64 -1.93 -9.27
C GLN A 364 -17.66 -3.41 -8.89
#